data_AF-A0A239P386-F1
#
_entry.id   AF-A0A239P386-F1
#
_cell.length_a   1.000
_cell.length_b   1.000
_cell.length_c   1.000
_cell.angle_alpha   90.00
_cell.angle_beta   90.00
_cell.angle_gamma   90.00
#
_symmetry.space_group_name_H-M   'P 1'
#
loop_
_entity.id
_entity.type
_entity.pdbx_description
1 polymer ?
#
loop_
_entity_poly.entity_id
_entity_poly.type
_entity_poly.pdbx_seq_one_letter_code
_entity_poly.pdbx_strand_id
1 'polypeptide(L)' 'MSTKYFELLADEVWEGNPATISSVRHLGDRERNALEATILNKYGKSLSLRGTPAQVHATLDAAKRS' A
#
# COMPACT_ATOMS: atom_id res chain seq x y z
N MET A 1 -5.77 16.12 0.45
CA MET A 1 -5.47 15.07 -0.55
C MET A 1 -6.76 14.58 -1.16
N SER A 2 -6.79 14.37 -2.48
CA SER A 2 -7.98 13.85 -3.19
C SER A 2 -7.99 12.33 -3.19
N THR A 3 -9.17 11.70 -3.23
CA THR A 3 -9.35 10.23 -3.33
C THR A 3 -8.52 9.63 -4.48
N LYS A 4 -8.43 10.33 -5.62
CA LYS A 4 -7.64 9.90 -6.79
C LYS A 4 -6.15 9.69 -6.48
N TYR A 5 -5.59 10.41 -5.52
CA TYR A 5 -4.19 10.26 -5.13
C TYR A 5 -3.94 8.90 -4.47
N PHE A 6 -4.82 8.50 -3.54
CA PHE A 6 -4.70 7.20 -2.88
C PHE A 6 -5.04 6.05 -3.82
N GLU A 7 -5.94 6.25 -4.79
CA GLU A 7 -6.24 5.23 -5.81
C GLU A 7 -5.03 4.95 -6.71
N LEU A 8 -4.30 5.98 -7.15
CA LEU A 8 -3.07 5.82 -7.94
C LEU A 8 -1.95 5.18 -7.13
N LEU A 9 -1.73 5.65 -5.90
CA LEU A 9 -0.76 5.05 -4.98
C LEU A 9 -1.09 3.58 -4.68
N ALA A 10 -2.37 3.25 -4.51
CA ALA A 10 -2.81 1.88 -4.27
C ALA A 10 -2.42 0.98 -5.44
N ASP A 11 -2.54 1.46 -6.68
CA ASP A 11 -2.14 0.72 -7.88
C ASP A 11 -0.63 0.51 -7.92
N GLU A 12 0.15 1.58 -7.74
CA GLU A 12 1.61 1.48 -7.75
C GLU A 12 2.14 0.56 -6.64
N VAL A 13 1.58 0.64 -5.43
CA VAL A 13 1.92 -0.27 -4.32
C VAL A 13 1.51 -1.69 -4.67
N TRP A 14 0.31 -1.90 -5.21
CA TRP A 14 -0.17 -3.22 -5.58
C TRP A 14 0.66 -3.85 -6.70
N GLU A 15 1.13 -3.06 -7.67
CA GLU A 15 2.05 -3.49 -8.72
C GLU A 15 3.47 -3.78 -8.19
N GLY A 16 3.78 -3.35 -6.97
CA GLY A 16 5.07 -3.58 -6.34
C GLY A 16 6.12 -2.54 -6.76
N ASN A 17 5.72 -1.31 -7.10
CA ASN A 17 6.63 -0.25 -7.50
C ASN A 17 7.62 0.08 -6.36
N PRO A 18 8.94 -0.13 -6.55
CA PRO A 18 9.92 0.04 -5.47
C PRO A 18 10.02 1.48 -4.94
N ALA A 19 9.81 2.49 -5.81
CA ALA A 19 9.87 3.89 -5.42
C ALA A 19 8.68 4.24 -4.52
N THR A 20 7.49 3.78 -4.89
CA THR A 20 6.26 4.01 -4.12
C THR A 20 6.29 3.25 -2.80
N ILE A 21 6.72 1.98 -2.78
CA ILE A 21 6.88 1.22 -1.53
C ILE A 21 7.94 1.87 -0.62
N SER A 22 8.99 2.46 -1.20
CA SER A 22 9.97 3.21 -0.40
C SER A 22 9.40 4.53 0.14
N SER A 23 8.44 5.15 -0.54
CA SER A 23 7.82 6.41 -0.12
C SER A 23 6.73 6.22 0.94
N VAL A 24 6.03 5.09 0.98
CA VAL A 24 4.96 4.85 1.98
C VAL A 24 5.44 4.90 3.43
N ARG A 25 6.74 4.67 3.68
CA ARG A 25 7.34 4.81 5.03
C ARG A 25 7.29 6.25 5.56
N HIS A 26 7.21 7.23 4.66
CA HIS A 26 7.16 8.65 4.99
C HIS A 26 5.73 9.16 5.20
N LEU A 27 4.71 8.35 4.86
CA LEU A 27 3.32 8.69 5.13
C LEU A 27 3.05 8.69 6.63
N GLY A 28 2.28 9.67 7.10
CA GLY A 28 1.75 9.67 8.45
C GLY A 28 0.74 8.54 8.64
N ASP A 29 0.46 8.16 9.89
CA ASP A 29 -0.43 7.04 10.19
C ASP A 29 -1.82 7.18 9.57
N ARG A 30 -2.36 8.41 9.51
CA ARG A 30 -3.65 8.70 8.88
C ARG A 30 -3.64 8.40 7.37
N GLU A 31 -2.60 8.83 6.67
CA GLU A 31 -2.46 8.64 5.22
C GLU A 31 -2.18 7.18 4.88
N ARG A 32 -1.34 6.54 5.69
CA ARG A 32 -1.05 5.10 5.57
C ARG A 32 -2.32 4.27 5.74
N ASN A 33 -3.10 4.52 6.79
CA ASN A 33 -4.37 3.82 7.02
C ASN A 33 -5.37 4.07 5.87
N ALA A 34 -5.40 5.29 5.33
CA ALA A 34 -6.25 5.60 4.17
C ALA A 34 -5.82 4.82 2.92
N LEU A 35 -4.51 4.68 2.69
CA LEU A 35 -3.97 3.90 1.58
C LEU A 35 -4.23 2.39 1.77
N GLU A 36 -4.01 1.85 2.97
CA GLU A 36 -4.33 0.45 3.30
C GLU A 36 -5.83 0.15 3.09
N ALA A 37 -6.72 1.06 3.54
CA ALA A 37 -8.15 0.93 3.31
C ALA A 37 -8.52 1.04 1.83
N THR A 38 -7.83 1.87 1.06
CA THR A 38 -8.03 1.99 -0.40
C THR A 38 -7.63 0.70 -1.11
N ILE A 39 -6.49 0.11 -0.75
CA ILE A 39 -6.02 -1.18 -1.27
C ILE A 39 -7.03 -2.28 -0.93
N LEU A 40 -7.51 -2.32 0.32
CA LEU A 40 -8.54 -3.28 0.74
C LEU A 40 -9.84 -3.13 -0.07
N ASN A 41 -10.34 -1.91 -0.26
CA ASN A 41 -11.56 -1.67 -1.01
C ASN A 41 -11.41 -2.01 -2.50
N LYS A 42 -10.23 -1.76 -3.09
CA LYS A 42 -9.99 -1.95 -4.52
C LYS A 42 -9.67 -3.39 -4.89
N TYR A 43 -8.85 -4.06 -4.06
CA TYR A 43 -8.33 -5.40 -4.35
C TYR A 43 -8.95 -6.50 -3.50
N GLY A 44 -9.76 -6.15 -2.48
CA GLY A 44 -10.37 -7.12 -1.57
C GLY A 44 -9.38 -7.82 -0.65
N LYS A 45 -8.13 -7.33 -0.56
CA LYS A 45 -7.04 -7.95 0.20
C LYS A 45 -6.48 -6.96 1.21
N SER A 46 -6.29 -7.42 2.45
CA SER A 46 -5.64 -6.63 3.50
C SER A 46 -4.13 -6.65 3.30
N LEU A 47 -3.52 -5.48 3.40
CA LEU A 47 -2.08 -5.27 3.25
C LEU A 47 -1.61 -4.31 4.35
N SER A 48 -0.52 -4.65 5.04
CA SER A 48 0.15 -3.70 5.93
C SER A 48 1.30 -3.02 5.21
N LEU A 49 1.30 -1.69 5.26
CA LEU A 49 2.33 -0.79 4.74
C LEU A 49 3.31 -0.33 5.82
N ARG A 50 3.31 -0.99 6.98
CA ARG A 50 4.20 -0.67 8.10
C ARG A 50 5.51 -1.42 7.96
N GLY A 51 6.59 -0.77 8.39
CA GLY A 51 7.93 -1.35 8.44
C GLY A 51 8.80 -0.99 7.25
N THR A 52 9.76 -1.85 6.95
CA THR A 52 10.73 -1.68 5.86
C THR A 52 10.12 -2.03 4.50
N PRO A 53 10.66 -1.52 3.38
CA PRO A 53 10.20 -1.90 2.04
C PRO A 53 10.13 -3.42 1.81
N ALA A 54 11.12 -4.17 2.34
CA ALA A 54 11.13 -5.63 2.24
C ALA A 54 9.96 -6.29 2.97
N GLN A 55 9.55 -5.75 4.13
CA GLN A 55 8.37 -6.24 4.85
C GLN A 55 7.08 -5.93 4.09
N VAL A 56 6.97 -4.75 3.47
CA VAL A 56 5.82 -4.39 2.63
C VAL A 56 5.74 -5.27 1.39
N HIS A 57 6.87 -5.61 0.77
CA HIS A 57 6.88 -6.59 -0.32
C HIS A 57 6.42 -7.97 0.14
N ALA A 58 6.87 -8.43 1.31
CA ALA A 58 6.45 -9.72 1.86
C ALA A 58 4.94 -9.75 2.17
N THR A 59 4.37 -8.66 2.70
CA THR A 59 2.92 -8.57 2.94
C THR A 59 2.14 -8.51 1.63
N LEU A 60 2.67 -7.86 0.59
CA LEU A 60 2.07 -7.81 -0.74
C LEU A 60 2.06 -9.19 -1.41
N ASP A 61 3.17 -9.92 -1.35
CA ASP A 61 3.27 -11.29 -1.87
C ASP A 61 2.29 -12.22 -1.15
N ALA A 62 2.15 -12.08 0.17
CA ALA A 62 1.18 -12.85 0.95
C ALA A 62 -0.28 -12.52 0.54
N ALA A 63 -0.61 -11.23 0.39
CA ALA A 63 -1.94 -10.77 0.01
C ALA A 63 -2.36 -11.30 -1.38
N LYS A 64 -1.43 -11.35 -2.34
CA LYS A 64 -1.68 -11.85 -3.70
C LYS A 64 -1.81 -13.38 -3.80
N ARG A 65 -1.27 -14.12 -2.84
CA ARG A 65 -1.32 -15.59 -2.80
C ARG A 65 -2.53 -16.15 -2.07
N SER A 66 -3.15 -15.36 -1.18
CA SER A 66 -4.42 -15.67 -0.52
C SER A 66 -5.60 -15.53 -1.47
#